data_AF-A0A925SAJ4-F1
#
_entry.id   AF-A0A925SAJ4-F1
#
_cell.length_a   1.000
_cell.length_b   1.000
_cell.length_c   1.000
_cell.angle_alpha   90.00
_cell.angle_beta   90.00
_cell.angle_gamma   90.00
#
_symmetry.space_group_name_H-M   'P 1'
#
loop_
_entity.id
_entity.type
_entity.pdbx_description
1 polymer ?
#
loop_
_entity_poly.entity_id
_entity_poly.type
_entity_poly.pdbx_seq_one_letter_code
_entity_poly.pdbx_strand_id
1 'polypeptide(L)' 'MINVSGGGIGSIIIECSTNLTQWTPVFTNSTPGGTVLFSAPIDGARKFYRARETP' A
#
# COMPACT_ATOMS: atom_id res chain seq x y z
N MET A 1 -6.73 -5.57 -9.81
CA MET A 1 -6.97 -5.40 -8.36
C MET A 1 -5.87 -6.15 -7.62
N ILE A 2 -5.25 -5.53 -6.61
CA ILE A 2 -4.22 -6.16 -5.78
C ILE A 2 -4.82 -6.40 -4.40
N ASN A 3 -4.64 -7.61 -3.87
CA ASN A 3 -5.13 -7.98 -2.55
C ASN A 3 -4.03 -7.77 -1.51
N VAL A 4 -4.28 -6.97 -0.48
CA VAL A 4 -3.31 -6.70 0.60
C VAL A 4 -3.92 -7.16 1.93
N SER A 5 -3.36 -8.18 2.57
CA SER A 5 -3.81 -8.68 3.88
C SER A 5 -2.76 -8.39 4.95
N GLY A 6 -3.17 -7.78 6.06
CA GLY A 6 -2.32 -7.59 7.25
C GLY A 6 -2.64 -8.62 8.34
N GLY A 7 -1.60 -9.11 9.02
CA GLY A 7 -1.69 -10.23 9.96
C GLY A 7 -2.18 -9.86 11.37
N GLY A 8 -2.50 -8.60 11.65
CA GLY A 8 -2.91 -8.14 12.98
C GLY A 8 -3.75 -6.86 12.95
N ILE A 9 -4.25 -6.45 14.13
CA ILE A 9 -4.84 -5.13 14.36
C ILE A 9 -3.69 -4.12 14.24
N GLY A 10 -3.63 -3.38 13.14
CA GLY A 10 -2.55 -2.47 12.82
C GLY A 10 -2.96 -1.57 11.66
N SER A 11 -2.22 -0.49 11.41
CA SER A 11 -2.45 0.32 10.21
C SER A 11 -1.54 -0.16 9.09
N ILE A 12 -2.09 -0.31 7.88
CA ILE A 12 -1.30 -0.60 6.68
C ILE A 12 -1.12 0.70 5.91
N ILE A 13 0.13 1.01 5.57
CA ILE A 13 0.48 2.08 4.66
C ILE A 13 0.86 1.46 3.32
N ILE A 14 0.20 1.91 2.25
CA ILE A 14 0.64 1.65 0.89
C ILE A 14 1.59 2.77 0.48
N GLU A 15 2.77 2.39 0.02
CA GLU A 15 3.78 3.32 -0.49
C GLU A 15 3.97 3.12 -2.00
N CYS A 16 4.27 4.21 -2.70
CA CYS A 16 4.57 4.24 -4.12
C CYS A 16 6.01 4.72 -4.36
N SER A 17 6.64 4.16 -5.38
CA SER A 17 7.96 4.59 -5.88
C SER A 17 7.99 4.60 -7.40
N THR A 18 8.79 5.48 -7.99
CA THR A 18 9.08 5.51 -9.43
C THR A 18 10.48 4.99 -9.75
N ASN A 19 11.35 4.84 -8.74
CA ASN A 19 12.77 4.51 -8.88
C ASN A 19 13.24 3.39 -7.95
N LEU A 20 12.34 2.77 -7.18
CA LEU A 20 12.60 1.73 -6.17
C LEU A 20 13.46 2.17 -4.97
N THR A 21 13.99 3.39 -4.96
CA THR A 21 14.83 3.92 -3.88
C THR A 21 14.05 4.83 -2.96
N GLN A 22 13.21 5.71 -3.51
CA GLN A 22 12.38 6.65 -2.76
C GLN A 22 10.94 6.14 -2.72
N TRP A 23 10.42 5.97 -1.50
CA TRP A 23 9.07 5.46 -1.26
C TRP A 23 8.24 6.53 -0.56
N THR A 24 7.09 6.85 -1.13
CA THR A 24 6.18 7.88 -0.61
C THR A 24 4.86 7.24 -0.22
N PRO A 25 4.29 7.52 0.97
CA PRO A 25 2.98 7.00 1.35
C PRO A 25 1.89 7.58 0.43
N VAL A 26 1.03 6.72 -0.09
CA VAL A 26 -0.09 7.08 -0.98
C VAL A 26 -1.46 6.65 -0.46
N PHE A 27 -1.49 5.76 0.54
CA PHE A 27 -2.72 5.34 1.20
C PHE A 27 -2.41 4.86 2.62
N THR A 28 -3.25 5.21 3.58
CA THR A 28 -3.15 4.74 4.97
C THR A 28 -4.51 4.20 5.36
N ASN A 29 -4.61 2.88 5.59
CA ASN A 29 -5.84 2.29 6.08
C ASN A 29 -5.65 1.87 7.53
N SER A 30 -6.57 2.31 8.39
CA SER A 30 -6.73 1.75 9.72
C SER A 30 -7.46 0.42 9.57
N THR A 31 -6.74 -0.69 9.55
CA THR A 31 -7.35 -2.01 9.44
C THR A 31 -7.71 -2.52 10.82
N PRO A 32 -9.00 -2.76 11.16
CA PRO A 32 -9.39 -3.42 12.41
C PRO A 32 -9.02 -4.93 12.44
N GLY A 33 -8.21 -5.39 11.47
CA GLY A 33 -8.01 -6.78 11.09
C GLY A 33 -8.64 -7.08 9.73
N GLY A 34 -7.92 -7.79 8.86
CA GLY A 34 -8.44 -8.31 7.60
C GLY A 34 -7.74 -7.79 6.34
N THR A 35 -8.45 -7.92 5.21
CA THR A 35 -7.93 -7.67 3.87
C THR A 35 -8.40 -6.33 3.33
N VAL A 36 -7.48 -5.56 2.76
CA VAL A 36 -7.74 -4.27 2.11
C VAL A 36 -7.55 -4.41 0.61
N LEU A 37 -8.55 -3.94 -0.13
CA LEU A 37 -8.44 -3.80 -1.57
C LEU A 37 -7.80 -2.46 -1.90
N PHE A 38 -6.68 -2.50 -2.63
CA PHE A 38 -6.03 -1.31 -3.15
C PHE A 38 -6.09 -1.29 -4.67
N SER A 39 -6.49 -0.15 -5.23
CA SER A 39 -6.48 0.14 -6.66
C SER A 39 -5.76 1.46 -6.91
N ALA A 40 -4.80 1.44 -7.83
CA ALA A 40 -4.11 2.64 -8.29
C ALA A 40 -4.54 2.97 -9.74
N PRO A 41 -4.60 4.26 -10.10
CA PRO A 41 -4.86 4.67 -11.48
C PRO A 41 -3.71 4.26 -12.40
N ILE A 42 -4.06 3.87 -13.63
CA ILE A 42 -3.10 3.61 -14.70
C ILE A 42 -2.94 4.92 -15.49
N ASP A 43 -1.80 5.59 -15.31
CA ASP A 43 -1.49 6.87 -15.97
C ASP A 43 -0.26 6.79 -16.90
N GLY A 44 0.16 5.59 -17.27
CA GLY A 44 1.31 5.36 -18.15
C GLY A 44 2.68 5.55 -17.48
N ALA A 45 2.72 6.06 -16.25
CA ALA A 45 3.96 6.18 -15.49
C ALA A 45 4.37 4.83 -14.87
N ARG A 46 5.67 4.57 -14.83
CA ARG A 46 6.22 3.37 -14.19
C ARG A 46 6.21 3.58 -12.66
N LYS A 47 5.30 2.89 -11.98
CA LYS A 47 5.12 2.96 -10.53
C LYS A 47 5.20 1.58 -9.91
N PHE A 48 5.83 1.52 -8.75
CA PHE A 48 5.97 0.35 -7.91
C PHE A 48 5.26 0.61 -6.60
N TYR A 49 4.54 -0.39 -6.08
CA TYR A 49 3.78 -0.28 -4.85
C TYR A 49 4.22 -1.35 -3.86
N ARG A 50 4.24 -1.00 -2.57
CA ARG A 50 4.45 -1.96 -1.48
C ARG A 50 3.54 -1.63 -0.30
N ALA A 51 3.22 -2.64 0.48
CA ALA A 51 2.51 -2.49 1.74
C ALA A 51 3.50 -2.54 2.92
N ARG A 52 3.30 -1.67 3.90
CA ARG A 52 4.04 -1.61 5.16
C ARG A 52 3.05 -1.64 6.31
N GLU A 53 3.24 -2.57 7.24
CA GLU A 53 2.54 -2.54 8.52
C GLU A 53 3.19 -1.48 9.43
N THR A 54 2.37 -0.65 10.09
CA THR A 54 2.83 0.20 11.18
C THR A 54 2.63 -0.53 12.50
N PRO A 55 3.58 -0.39 13.46
CA PRO A 55 3.38 -0.84 14.83
C PRO A 55 2.10 -0.29 15.45
#